data_AF-B4K008-F1
#
_entry.id   AF-B4K008-F1
#
_cell.length_a   1.000
_cell.length_b   1.000
_cell.length_c   1.000
_cell.angle_alpha   90.00
_cell.angle_beta   90.00
_cell.angle_gamma   90.00
#
_symmetry.space_group_name_H-M   'P 1'
#
loop_
_entity.id
_entity.type
_entity.pdbx_description
1 polymer ?
#
loop_
_entity_poly.entity_id
_entity_poly.type
_entity_poly.pdbx_seq_one_letter_code
_entity_poly.pdbx_strand_id
1 'polypeptide(L)'
;MDELNEANLNALCTIWEQKQNNFRDDIQELLNQSKKLDRQLREAADEPVDPEQAEEQFKLEQLMIHLTVELQRLNDKDNAKKDWQNTLDQIRAKITSMSQSLSEVGLIDLSAMNELCELPDNSQRNYKLLSQALKRCENLRTENLSVLIDHVRTDIKQWCDMTQHPPPALDAKNDCSSNEMLVQLEQKLADLKDYYNTNQEILELYAKHVKLLTRMTALKDQSKDRNRYQNRGGALLREERERNCISNKLPQIEKQLDEMVQAFQHRTGKPFLVHGVEILSRISSNWQNYHLAKEQQMNARKAVLFQDKLPQAAAVGPIRRACSVPFVSRTASETSLKHLKPRAPI
;
A
#
# COMPACT_ATOMS: atom_id res chain seq x y z
N MET A 1 22.32 9.99 47.43
CA MET A 1 21.54 11.06 48.09
C MET A 1 20.32 11.47 47.27
N ASP A 2 20.35 11.31 45.94
CA ASP A 2 19.25 11.74 45.07
C ASP A 2 17.97 10.90 45.20
N GLU A 3 18.06 9.57 45.30
CA GLU A 3 16.87 8.70 45.40
C GLU A 3 16.02 8.94 46.66
N LEU A 4 16.65 9.24 47.81
CA LEU A 4 15.94 9.52 49.06
C LEU A 4 15.23 10.89 49.02
N ASN A 5 15.84 11.87 48.35
CA ASN A 5 15.23 13.19 48.15
C ASN A 5 14.09 13.14 47.13
N GLU A 6 14.23 12.35 46.07
CA GLU A 6 13.20 12.15 45.06
C GLU A 6 11.97 11.41 45.63
N ALA A 7 12.19 10.36 46.43
CA ALA A 7 11.12 9.67 47.14
C ALA A 7 10.37 10.60 48.12
N ASN A 8 11.10 11.46 48.84
CA ASN A 8 10.50 12.44 49.74
C ASN A 8 9.69 13.51 49.00
N LEU A 9 10.18 14.01 47.86
CA LEU A 9 9.45 14.98 47.04
C LEU A 9 8.17 14.38 46.44
N ASN A 10 8.27 13.17 45.88
CA ASN A 10 7.12 12.46 45.33
C ASN A 10 6.05 12.22 46.40
N ALA A 11 6.44 11.80 47.61
CA ALA A 11 5.52 11.64 48.73
C ALA A 11 4.82 12.95 49.10
N LEU A 12 5.55 14.08 49.13
CA LEU A 12 4.96 15.39 49.40
C LEU A 12 3.95 15.81 48.32
N CYS A 13 4.27 15.57 47.04
CA CYS A 13 3.36 15.81 45.93
C CYS A 13 2.08 14.98 46.07
N THR A 14 2.19 13.68 46.37
CA THR A 14 1.03 12.80 46.57
C THR A 14 0.15 13.26 47.74
N ILE A 15 0.77 13.65 48.87
CA ILE A 15 0.02 14.17 50.04
C ILE A 15 -0.71 15.47 49.68
N TRP A 16 -0.08 16.36 48.91
CA TRP A 16 -0.70 17.60 48.46
C TRP A 16 -1.88 17.33 47.52
N GLU A 17 -1.71 16.44 46.54
CA GLU A 17 -2.79 16.03 45.62
C GLU A 17 -3.98 15.44 46.39
N GLN A 18 -3.71 14.59 47.39
CA GLN A 18 -4.75 14.04 48.26
C GLN A 18 -5.51 15.14 49.01
N LYS A 19 -4.80 16.10 49.62
CA LYS A 19 -5.45 17.23 50.32
C LYS A 19 -6.29 18.10 49.40
N GLN A 20 -5.83 18.32 48.17
CA GLN A 20 -6.56 19.09 47.19
C GLN A 20 -7.83 18.37 46.70
N ASN A 21 -7.78 17.04 46.55
CA ASN A 21 -8.95 16.23 46.23
C ASN A 21 -9.97 16.26 47.37
N ASN A 22 -9.53 16.06 48.62
CA ASN A 22 -10.44 16.15 49.78
C ASN A 22 -11.12 17.53 49.84
N PHE A 23 -10.38 18.62 49.64
CA PHE A 23 -10.95 19.96 49.61
C PHE A 23 -11.98 20.15 48.48
N ARG A 24 -11.74 19.56 47.31
CA ARG A 24 -12.72 19.56 46.21
C ARG A 24 -13.98 18.82 46.60
N ASP A 25 -13.85 17.63 47.17
CA ASP A 25 -14.98 16.79 47.59
C ASP A 25 -15.80 17.50 48.68
N ASP A 26 -15.14 18.16 49.64
CA ASP A 26 -15.77 18.98 50.67
C ASP A 26 -16.60 20.13 50.06
N ILE A 27 -16.05 20.85 49.06
CA ILE A 27 -16.80 21.91 48.37
C ILE A 27 -18.00 21.34 47.62
N GLN A 28 -17.85 20.19 46.94
CA GLN A 28 -18.96 19.54 46.23
C GLN A 28 -20.07 19.12 47.19
N GLU A 29 -19.72 18.54 48.33
CA GLU A 29 -20.67 18.14 49.36
C GLU A 29 -21.42 19.35 49.93
N LEU A 30 -20.71 20.41 50.30
CA LEU A 30 -21.32 21.66 50.77
C LEU A 30 -22.24 22.29 49.73
N LEU A 31 -21.86 22.24 48.44
CA LEU A 31 -22.69 22.75 47.36
C LEU A 31 -23.96 21.91 47.17
N ASN A 32 -23.87 20.58 47.29
CA ASN A 32 -25.02 19.68 47.22
C ASN A 32 -25.99 19.90 48.38
N GLN A 33 -25.46 20.06 49.60
CA GLN A 33 -26.24 20.41 50.78
C GLN A 33 -26.93 21.78 50.61
N SER A 34 -26.21 22.78 50.10
CA SER A 34 -26.75 24.12 49.85
C SER A 34 -27.89 24.08 48.82
N LYS A 35 -27.72 23.35 47.72
CA LYS A 35 -28.77 23.14 46.70
C LYS A 35 -30.00 22.42 47.27
N LYS A 36 -29.79 21.46 48.19
CA LYS A 36 -30.89 20.76 48.86
C LYS A 36 -31.68 21.71 49.77
N LEU A 37 -30.99 22.55 50.54
CA LEU A 37 -31.61 23.58 51.38
C LEU A 37 -32.38 24.62 50.54
N ASP A 38 -31.81 25.07 49.42
CA ASP A 38 -32.46 26.03 48.51
C ASP A 38 -33.77 25.44 47.97
N ARG A 39 -33.76 24.17 47.57
CA ARG A 39 -34.97 23.45 47.16
C ARG A 39 -36.01 23.37 48.28
N GLN A 40 -35.59 23.04 49.50
CA GLN A 40 -36.49 22.95 50.66
C GLN A 40 -37.11 24.31 51.00
N LEU A 41 -36.33 25.39 50.94
CA LEU A 41 -36.82 26.75 51.17
C LEU A 41 -37.80 27.22 50.09
N ARG A 42 -37.58 26.84 48.83
CA ARG A 42 -38.52 27.11 47.72
C ARG A 42 -39.83 26.33 47.86
N GLU A 43 -39.76 25.07 48.30
CA GLU A 43 -40.94 24.21 48.50
C GLU A 43 -41.76 24.61 49.73
N ALA A 44 -41.15 25.24 50.75
CA ALA A 44 -41.80 25.68 51.98
C ALA A 44 -42.26 27.15 51.98
N ALA A 45 -42.03 27.90 50.90
CA ALA A 45 -42.38 29.31 50.81
C ALA A 45 -43.89 29.51 50.58
N ASP A 46 -44.59 30.10 51.55
CA ASP A 46 -45.95 30.66 51.41
C ASP A 46 -45.87 32.14 50.99
N GLU A 47 -46.82 32.63 50.18
CA GLU A 47 -46.95 34.08 49.95
C GLU A 47 -47.73 34.76 51.09
N PRO A 48 -47.25 35.90 51.64
CA PRO A 48 -46.02 36.65 51.31
C PRO A 48 -44.79 36.20 52.13
N VAL A 49 -43.63 36.17 51.47
CA VAL A 49 -42.34 35.75 52.05
C VAL A 49 -41.90 36.72 53.16
N ASP A 50 -41.55 36.17 54.33
CA ASP A 50 -41.04 36.92 55.48
C ASP A 50 -39.66 37.56 55.15
N PRO A 51 -39.41 38.84 55.48
CA PRO A 51 -38.08 39.45 55.32
C PRO A 51 -36.92 38.65 55.93
N GLU A 52 -37.12 37.93 57.03
CA GLU A 52 -36.07 37.06 57.59
C GLU A 52 -35.74 35.88 56.66
N GLN A 53 -36.76 35.26 56.05
CA GLN A 53 -36.60 34.18 55.08
C GLN A 53 -35.91 34.66 53.79
N ALA A 54 -36.18 35.90 53.37
CA ALA A 54 -35.51 36.51 52.23
C ALA A 54 -34.01 36.74 52.49
N GLU A 55 -33.63 37.14 53.71
CA GLU A 55 -32.21 37.28 54.09
C GLU A 55 -31.49 35.93 54.14
N GLU A 56 -32.13 34.88 54.64
CA GLU A 56 -31.57 33.51 54.67
C GLU A 56 -31.37 32.95 53.26
N GLN A 57 -32.35 33.13 52.37
CA GLN A 57 -32.23 32.78 50.95
C GLN A 57 -31.06 33.51 50.28
N PHE A 58 -30.91 34.81 50.52
CA PHE A 58 -29.80 35.59 49.98
C PHE A 58 -28.44 35.09 50.46
N LYS A 59 -28.30 34.76 51.75
CA LYS A 59 -27.06 34.18 52.32
C LYS A 59 -26.73 32.82 51.67
N LEU A 60 -27.76 31.99 51.45
CA LEU A 60 -27.61 30.69 50.81
C LEU A 60 -27.20 30.82 49.33
N GLU A 61 -27.81 31.75 48.59
CA GLU A 61 -27.44 32.06 47.21
C GLU A 61 -26.00 32.54 47.11
N GLN A 62 -25.57 33.45 47.99
CA GLN A 62 -24.18 33.90 48.06
C GLN A 62 -23.20 32.75 48.30
N LEU A 63 -23.53 31.84 49.24
CA LEU A 63 -22.72 30.66 49.51
C LEU A 63 -22.61 29.74 48.27
N MET A 64 -23.74 29.47 47.60
CA MET A 64 -23.77 28.65 46.39
C MET A 64 -22.93 29.24 45.26
N ILE A 65 -23.00 30.55 45.05
CA ILE A 65 -22.18 31.26 44.07
C ILE A 65 -20.70 31.09 44.41
N HIS A 66 -20.30 31.35 45.66
CA HIS A 66 -18.91 31.21 46.10
C HIS A 66 -18.36 29.80 45.90
N LEU A 67 -19.10 28.77 46.36
CA LEU A 67 -18.70 27.37 46.22
C LEU A 67 -18.58 26.96 44.74
N THR A 68 -19.49 27.43 43.89
CA THR A 68 -19.46 27.17 42.45
C THR A 68 -18.22 27.80 41.80
N VAL A 69 -17.88 29.04 42.17
CA VAL A 69 -16.69 29.74 41.67
C VAL A 69 -15.40 29.02 42.09
N GLU A 70 -15.29 28.57 43.34
CA GLU A 70 -14.10 27.82 43.78
C GLU A 70 -13.98 26.45 43.10
N LEU A 71 -15.09 25.72 42.89
CA LEU A 71 -15.06 24.48 42.08
C LEU A 71 -14.60 24.76 40.66
N GLN A 72 -15.12 25.81 40.03
CA GLN A 72 -14.71 26.18 38.69
C GLN A 72 -13.21 26.49 38.64
N ARG A 73 -12.70 27.28 39.59
CA ARG A 73 -11.27 27.59 39.70
C ARG A 73 -10.40 26.35 39.87
N LEU A 74 -10.83 25.36 40.67
CA LEU A 74 -10.12 24.09 40.81
C LEU A 74 -10.13 23.29 39.52
N ASN A 75 -11.26 23.25 38.82
CA ASN A 75 -11.40 22.57 37.54
C ASN A 75 -10.52 23.24 36.45
N ASP A 76 -10.47 24.58 36.43
CA ASP A 76 -9.64 25.34 35.49
C ASP A 76 -8.14 25.05 35.69
N LYS A 77 -7.68 24.86 36.94
CA LYS A 77 -6.30 24.45 37.24
C LYS A 77 -5.99 23.06 36.69
N ASP A 78 -6.88 22.10 36.87
CA ASP A 78 -6.70 20.74 36.36
C ASP A 78 -6.71 20.73 34.82
N ASN A 79 -7.62 21.49 34.21
CA ASN A 79 -7.69 21.64 32.77
C ASN A 79 -6.41 22.27 32.23
N ALA A 80 -5.88 23.33 32.86
CA ALA A 80 -4.61 23.92 32.46
C ALA A 80 -3.42 22.93 32.55
N LYS A 81 -3.39 22.04 33.56
CA LYS A 81 -2.37 20.98 33.66
C LYS A 81 -2.51 19.98 32.51
N LYS A 82 -3.74 19.54 32.20
CA LYS A 82 -4.03 18.63 31.07
C LYS A 82 -3.69 19.28 29.73
N ASP A 83 -4.03 20.55 29.54
CA ASP A 83 -3.76 21.29 28.30
C ASP A 83 -2.26 21.43 28.04
N TRP A 84 -1.47 21.66 29.10
CA TRP A 84 -0.01 21.64 29.00
C TRP A 84 0.55 20.28 28.58
N GLN A 85 0.02 19.19 29.14
CA GLN A 85 0.40 17.82 28.76
C GLN A 85 0.03 17.54 27.30
N ASN A 86 -1.22 17.83 26.92
CA ASN A 86 -1.71 17.69 25.56
C ASN A 86 -0.87 18.48 24.55
N THR A 87 -0.44 19.69 24.91
CA THR A 87 0.42 20.53 24.06
C THR A 87 1.78 19.87 23.81
N LEU A 88 2.41 19.33 24.85
CA LEU A 88 3.68 18.63 24.72
C LEU A 88 3.54 17.34 23.90
N ASP A 89 2.48 16.58 24.13
CA ASP A 89 2.22 15.34 23.38
C ASP A 89 1.94 15.63 21.90
N GLN A 90 1.24 16.72 21.59
CA GLN A 90 1.09 17.20 20.21
C GLN A 90 2.42 17.59 19.57
N ILE A 91 3.34 18.25 20.31
CA ILE A 91 4.67 18.59 19.80
C ILE A 91 5.47 17.31 19.53
N ARG A 92 5.49 16.36 20.48
CA ARG A 92 6.14 15.04 20.31
C ARG A 92 5.61 14.34 19.07
N ALA A 93 4.29 14.20 18.92
CA ALA A 93 3.67 13.55 17.77
C ALA A 93 4.04 14.22 16.43
N LYS A 94 4.04 15.56 16.38
CA LYS A 94 4.47 16.32 15.19
C LYS A 94 5.93 16.07 14.85
N ILE A 95 6.82 16.07 15.84
CA ILE A 95 8.23 15.77 15.65
C ILE A 95 8.40 14.35 15.12
N THR A 96 7.77 13.35 15.74
CA THR A 96 7.86 11.95 15.32
C THR A 96 7.42 11.80 13.86
N SER A 97 6.25 12.34 13.50
CA SER A 97 5.74 12.28 12.13
C SER A 97 6.67 12.95 11.12
N MET A 98 7.17 14.18 11.40
CA MET A 98 8.08 14.85 10.49
C MET A 98 9.45 14.15 10.40
N SER A 99 9.98 13.68 11.54
CA SER A 99 11.28 13.00 11.60
C SER A 99 11.28 11.70 10.79
N GLN A 100 10.18 10.96 10.74
CA GLN A 100 10.03 9.79 9.86
C GLN A 100 10.21 10.18 8.39
N SER A 101 9.45 11.17 7.90
CA SER A 101 9.55 11.64 6.51
C SER A 101 10.94 12.21 6.16
N LEU A 102 11.57 12.93 7.09
CA LEU A 102 12.89 13.53 6.89
C LEU A 102 14.01 12.48 6.98
N SER A 103 13.83 11.43 7.77
CA SER A 103 14.78 10.32 7.89
C SER A 103 14.80 9.44 6.63
N GLU A 104 13.68 9.27 5.93
CA GLU A 104 13.64 8.52 4.66
C GLU A 104 14.57 9.13 3.60
N VAL A 105 14.75 10.45 3.65
CA VAL A 105 15.65 11.22 2.77
C VAL A 105 17.05 11.40 3.40
N GLY A 106 17.27 10.89 4.62
CA GLY A 106 18.57 10.97 5.32
C GLY A 106 18.92 12.35 5.85
N LEU A 107 17.94 13.25 6.02
CA LEU A 107 18.17 14.62 6.51
C LEU A 107 18.30 14.70 8.04
N ILE A 108 17.79 13.69 8.75
CA ILE A 108 17.76 13.62 10.22
C ILE A 108 18.03 12.19 10.68
N ASP A 109 18.70 12.06 11.82
CA ASP A 109 18.78 10.79 12.55
C ASP A 109 17.50 10.55 13.35
N LEU A 110 16.73 9.53 12.95
CA LEU A 110 15.48 9.15 13.59
C LEU A 110 15.69 8.70 15.05
N SER A 111 16.83 8.07 15.37
CA SER A 111 17.10 7.59 16.74
C SER A 111 17.21 8.76 17.71
N ALA A 112 18.06 9.74 17.37
CA ALA A 112 18.26 10.92 18.19
C ALA A 112 16.96 11.74 18.41
N MET A 113 16.08 11.81 17.40
CA MET A 113 14.79 12.50 17.55
C MET A 113 13.81 11.73 18.41
N ASN A 114 13.76 10.39 18.28
CA ASN A 114 12.91 9.56 19.12
C ASN A 114 13.35 9.64 20.59
N GLU A 115 14.65 9.55 20.87
CA GLU A 115 15.20 9.71 22.23
C GLU A 115 14.77 11.04 22.89
N LEU A 116 14.73 12.12 22.11
CA LEU A 116 14.27 13.42 22.56
C LEU A 116 12.75 13.45 22.83
N CYS A 117 11.95 12.70 22.05
CA CYS A 117 10.51 12.58 22.27
C CYS A 117 10.14 11.69 23.47
N GLU A 118 10.94 10.67 23.77
CA GLU A 118 10.76 9.73 24.89
C GLU A 118 11.10 10.32 26.27
N LEU A 119 11.60 11.56 26.34
CA LEU A 119 11.88 12.22 27.61
C LEU A 119 10.58 12.36 28.45
N PRO A 120 10.53 11.79 29.66
CA PRO A 120 9.27 11.63 30.42
C PRO A 120 8.78 12.91 31.11
N ASP A 121 9.67 13.88 31.36
CA ASP A 121 9.29 15.08 32.11
C ASP A 121 8.65 16.16 31.23
N ASN A 122 7.55 16.72 31.70
CA ASN A 122 6.85 17.85 31.07
C ASN A 122 7.40 19.20 31.54
N SER A 123 8.72 19.25 31.81
CA SER A 123 9.37 20.44 32.33
C SER A 123 9.42 21.55 31.28
N GLN A 124 9.52 22.80 31.75
CA GLN A 124 9.74 23.94 30.87
C GLN A 124 11.02 23.80 30.03
N ARG A 125 12.01 23.07 30.53
CA ARG A 125 13.24 22.75 29.80
C ARG A 125 12.94 21.84 28.61
N ASN A 126 12.19 20.76 28.82
CA ASN A 126 11.81 19.85 27.75
C ASN A 126 10.91 20.52 26.72
N TYR A 127 9.97 21.36 27.16
CA TYR A 127 9.18 22.18 26.24
C TYR A 127 10.07 23.01 25.30
N LYS A 128 11.10 23.68 25.85
CA LYS A 128 12.04 24.47 25.04
C LYS A 128 12.82 23.60 24.05
N LEU A 129 13.32 22.44 24.50
CA LEU A 129 14.06 21.51 23.64
C LEU A 129 13.18 20.96 22.51
N LEU A 130 11.99 20.47 22.84
CA LEU A 130 11.00 19.98 21.88
C LEU A 130 10.57 21.08 20.91
N SER A 131 10.32 22.29 21.38
CA SER A 131 9.97 23.42 20.51
C SER A 131 11.10 23.79 19.54
N GLN A 132 12.37 23.77 20.00
CA GLN A 132 13.53 24.00 19.13
C GLN A 132 13.70 22.87 18.12
N ALA A 133 13.54 21.62 18.53
CA ALA A 133 13.61 20.46 17.66
C ALA A 133 12.50 20.48 16.60
N LEU A 134 11.26 20.80 16.99
CA LEU A 134 10.14 21.00 16.09
C LEU A 134 10.47 22.08 15.05
N LYS A 135 10.98 23.24 15.50
CA LYS A 135 11.33 24.32 14.59
C LYS A 135 12.43 23.93 13.60
N ARG A 136 13.42 23.16 14.05
CA ARG A 136 14.46 22.60 13.19
C ARG A 136 13.87 21.66 12.13
N CYS A 137 12.96 20.76 12.51
CA CYS A 137 12.28 19.87 11.57
C CYS A 137 11.45 20.64 10.54
N GLU A 138 10.70 21.65 10.98
CA GLU A 138 9.92 22.51 10.07
C GLU A 138 10.82 23.21 9.05
N ASN A 139 11.93 23.81 9.50
CA ASN A 139 12.87 24.48 8.61
C ASN A 139 13.46 23.50 7.59
N LEU A 140 13.93 22.33 8.04
CA LEU A 140 14.45 21.29 7.15
C LEU A 140 13.42 20.82 6.12
N ARG A 141 12.16 20.65 6.52
CA ARG A 141 11.06 20.32 5.60
C ARG A 141 10.85 21.42 4.56
N THR A 142 10.86 22.69 4.96
CA THR A 142 10.69 23.80 4.02
C THR A 142 11.86 23.99 3.07
N GLU A 143 13.09 23.82 3.55
CA GLU A 143 14.31 23.97 2.76
C GLU A 143 14.49 22.82 1.75
N ASN A 144 14.00 21.62 2.08
CA ASN A 144 14.18 20.41 1.28
C ASN A 144 12.87 19.92 0.62
N LEU A 145 11.91 20.81 0.43
CA LEU A 145 10.57 20.48 -0.06
C LEU A 145 10.58 19.78 -1.43
N SER A 146 11.46 20.20 -2.33
CA SER A 146 11.61 19.59 -3.66
C SER A 146 12.09 18.14 -3.57
N VAL A 147 13.06 17.87 -2.70
CA VAL A 147 13.62 16.53 -2.47
C VAL A 147 12.55 15.61 -1.88
N LEU A 148 11.77 16.11 -0.91
CA LEU A 148 10.66 15.36 -0.32
C LEU A 148 9.58 15.03 -1.35
N ILE A 149 9.20 16.01 -2.19
CA ILE A 149 8.22 15.80 -3.27
C ILE A 149 8.72 14.74 -4.26
N ASP A 150 9.99 14.80 -4.66
CA ASP A 150 10.56 13.84 -5.61
C ASP A 150 10.71 12.43 -5.02
N HIS A 151 11.01 12.33 -3.72
CA HIS A 151 10.98 11.07 -2.97
C HIS A 151 9.58 10.47 -2.97
N VAL A 152 8.56 11.23 -2.54
CA VAL A 152 7.16 10.75 -2.50
C VAL A 152 6.65 10.41 -3.91
N ARG A 153 7.04 11.15 -4.95
CA ARG A 153 6.71 10.80 -6.35
C ARG A 153 7.32 9.46 -6.78
N THR A 154 8.53 9.17 -6.32
CA THR A 154 9.21 7.90 -6.60
C THR A 154 8.50 6.76 -5.89
N ASP A 155 8.15 6.95 -4.63
CA ASP A 155 7.34 6.00 -3.87
C ASP A 155 5.99 5.76 -4.53
N ILE A 156 5.26 6.81 -4.91
CA ILE A 156 3.97 6.67 -5.62
C ILE A 156 4.13 5.81 -6.87
N LYS A 157 5.18 6.02 -7.68
CA LYS A 157 5.43 5.19 -8.86
C LYS A 157 5.64 3.72 -8.49
N GLN A 158 6.46 3.44 -7.49
CA GLN A 158 6.68 2.09 -7.00
C GLN A 158 5.38 1.44 -6.49
N TRP A 159 4.57 2.16 -5.73
CA TRP A 159 3.29 1.67 -5.23
C TRP A 159 2.25 1.49 -6.34
N CYS A 160 2.22 2.37 -7.35
CA CYS A 160 1.43 2.17 -8.56
C CYS A 160 1.82 0.87 -9.29
N ASP A 161 3.10 0.56 -9.43
CA ASP A 161 3.55 -0.68 -10.04
C ASP A 161 3.10 -1.91 -9.23
N MET A 162 3.19 -1.87 -7.90
CA MET A 162 2.76 -2.97 -7.01
C MET A 162 1.24 -3.19 -7.03
N THR A 163 0.47 -2.11 -7.03
CA THR A 163 -1.00 -2.12 -7.12
C THR A 163 -1.52 -2.30 -8.54
N GLN A 164 -0.64 -2.29 -9.54
CA GLN A 164 -0.98 -2.27 -10.96
C GLN A 164 -1.87 -1.08 -11.36
N HIS A 165 -1.81 0.04 -10.65
CA HIS A 165 -2.48 1.28 -11.09
C HIS A 165 -1.66 1.97 -12.20
N PRO A 166 -2.32 2.67 -13.16
CA PRO A 166 -1.58 3.55 -14.05
C PRO A 166 -0.91 4.64 -13.21
N PRO A 167 0.36 4.97 -13.48
CA PRO A 167 1.00 6.07 -12.77
C PRO A 167 0.17 7.33 -13.03
N PRO A 168 -0.18 8.10 -11.99
CA PRO A 168 -0.88 9.35 -12.20
C PRO A 168 -0.08 10.23 -13.16
N ALA A 169 -0.77 11.08 -13.92
CA ALA A 169 -0.13 12.21 -14.58
C ALA A 169 0.40 13.14 -13.48
N LEU A 170 1.55 12.78 -12.91
CA LEU A 170 2.28 13.61 -11.98
C LEU A 170 2.78 14.77 -12.82
N ASP A 171 2.11 15.91 -12.70
CA ASP A 171 2.40 17.12 -13.47
C ASP A 171 3.91 17.28 -13.60
N ALA A 172 4.37 17.30 -14.85
CA ALA A 172 5.77 17.36 -15.21
C ALA A 172 6.41 18.50 -14.43
N LYS A 173 7.20 18.15 -13.40
CA LYS A 173 7.97 19.05 -12.52
C LYS A 173 7.35 20.45 -12.46
N ASN A 174 6.17 20.57 -11.87
CA ASN A 174 5.62 21.90 -11.63
C ASN A 174 6.67 22.69 -10.83
N ASP A 175 7.18 23.79 -11.37
CA ASP A 175 8.37 24.52 -10.88
C ASP A 175 8.17 25.13 -9.47
N CYS A 176 6.94 25.09 -8.95
CA CYS A 176 6.60 25.52 -7.60
C CYS A 176 6.44 24.31 -6.67
N SER A 177 7.51 23.95 -5.97
CA SER A 177 7.41 23.04 -4.81
C SER A 177 6.62 23.77 -3.71
N SER A 178 5.44 23.26 -3.35
CA SER A 178 4.59 23.82 -2.29
C SER A 178 4.26 22.76 -1.23
N ASN A 179 4.11 23.17 0.03
CA ASN A 179 3.68 22.28 1.11
C ASN A 179 2.35 21.60 0.81
N GLU A 180 1.42 22.32 0.15
CA GLU A 180 0.13 21.76 -0.25
C GLU A 180 0.31 20.60 -1.24
N MET A 181 1.23 20.74 -2.21
CA MET A 181 1.55 19.68 -3.17
C MET A 181 2.13 18.45 -2.46
N LEU A 182 3.04 18.65 -1.49
CA LEU A 182 3.60 17.56 -0.72
C LEU A 182 2.51 16.81 0.06
N VAL A 183 1.62 17.52 0.75
CA VAL A 183 0.50 16.91 1.48
C VAL A 183 -0.43 16.12 0.56
N GLN A 184 -0.77 16.67 -0.62
CA GLN A 184 -1.61 15.96 -1.60
C GLN A 184 -0.93 14.67 -2.11
N LEU A 185 0.39 14.68 -2.31
CA LEU A 185 1.14 13.50 -2.71
C LEU A 185 1.25 12.47 -1.58
N GLU A 186 1.54 12.91 -0.34
CA GLU A 186 1.57 12.05 0.85
C GLU A 186 0.21 11.35 1.06
N GLN A 187 -0.91 12.07 0.89
CA GLN A 187 -2.25 11.48 0.95
C GLN A 187 -2.49 10.44 -0.15
N LYS A 188 -2.13 10.74 -1.40
CA LYS A 188 -2.25 9.77 -2.51
C LYS A 188 -1.42 8.52 -2.26
N LEU A 189 -0.23 8.66 -1.67
CA LEU A 189 0.61 7.55 -1.29
C LEU A 189 -0.06 6.70 -0.19
N ALA A 190 -0.65 7.32 0.81
CA ALA A 190 -1.41 6.62 1.85
C ALA A 190 -2.60 5.85 1.27
N ASP A 191 -3.40 6.48 0.39
CA ASP A 191 -4.52 5.83 -0.28
C ASP A 191 -4.08 4.60 -1.11
N LEU A 192 -2.92 4.68 -1.78
CA LEU A 192 -2.34 3.55 -2.52
C LEU A 192 -1.89 2.41 -1.59
N LYS A 193 -1.24 2.74 -0.47
CA LYS A 193 -0.82 1.76 0.54
C LYS A 193 -2.03 1.05 1.15
N ASP A 194 -3.07 1.80 1.50
CA ASP A 194 -4.31 1.24 2.06
C ASP A 194 -5.05 0.37 1.03
N TYR A 195 -5.09 0.81 -0.23
CA TYR A 195 -5.62 0.01 -1.33
C TYR A 195 -4.86 -1.30 -1.51
N TYR A 196 -3.53 -1.26 -1.47
CA TYR A 196 -2.69 -2.46 -1.55
C TYR A 196 -3.00 -3.41 -0.39
N ASN A 197 -2.93 -2.92 0.86
CA ASN A 197 -3.14 -3.74 2.06
C ASN A 197 -4.53 -4.39 2.07
N THR A 198 -5.56 -3.67 1.61
CA THR A 198 -6.94 -4.16 1.61
C THR A 198 -7.23 -5.15 0.48
N ASN A 199 -6.43 -5.14 -0.60
CA ASN A 199 -6.69 -5.91 -1.82
C ASN A 199 -5.51 -6.80 -2.25
N GLN A 200 -4.55 -7.02 -1.35
CA GLN A 200 -3.32 -7.74 -1.62
C GLN A 200 -3.59 -9.14 -2.18
N GLU A 201 -4.57 -9.86 -1.63
CA GLU A 201 -4.91 -11.22 -2.07
C GLU A 201 -5.36 -11.26 -3.54
N ILE A 202 -6.16 -10.29 -3.99
CA ILE A 202 -6.60 -10.17 -5.38
C ILE A 202 -5.40 -9.88 -6.29
N LEU A 203 -4.53 -8.95 -5.88
CA LEU A 203 -3.33 -8.57 -6.63
C LEU A 203 -2.36 -9.75 -6.78
N GLU A 204 -2.12 -10.50 -5.71
CA GLU A 204 -1.27 -11.70 -5.74
C GLU A 204 -1.86 -12.82 -6.61
N LEU A 205 -3.17 -13.04 -6.52
CA LEU A 205 -3.86 -14.04 -7.32
C LEU A 205 -3.81 -13.68 -8.81
N TYR A 206 -4.00 -12.40 -9.14
CA TYR A 206 -3.85 -11.88 -10.49
C TYR A 206 -2.41 -11.98 -10.99
N ALA A 207 -1.39 -11.70 -10.16
CA ALA A 207 0.01 -11.90 -10.53
C ALA A 207 0.32 -13.38 -10.85
N LYS A 208 -0.25 -14.31 -10.08
CA LYS A 208 -0.17 -15.76 -10.37
C LYS A 208 -0.84 -16.11 -11.70
N HIS A 209 -2.01 -15.55 -11.98
CA HIS A 209 -2.72 -15.70 -13.26
C HIS A 209 -1.83 -15.27 -14.43
N VAL A 210 -1.30 -14.04 -14.39
CA VAL A 210 -0.42 -13.49 -15.43
C VAL A 210 0.80 -14.39 -15.63
N LYS A 211 1.46 -14.84 -14.56
CA LYS A 211 2.62 -15.73 -14.64
C LYS A 211 2.31 -17.05 -15.35
N LEU A 212 1.19 -17.68 -15.01
CA LEU A 212 0.74 -18.92 -15.66
C LEU A 212 0.43 -18.70 -17.14
N LEU A 213 -0.24 -17.60 -17.48
CA LEU A 213 -0.62 -17.25 -18.84
C LEU A 213 0.61 -16.94 -19.71
N THR A 214 1.59 -16.20 -19.18
CA THR A 214 2.89 -15.98 -19.83
C THR A 214 3.61 -17.31 -20.06
N ARG A 215 3.64 -18.21 -19.06
CA ARG A 215 4.29 -19.52 -19.22
C ARG A 215 3.59 -20.40 -20.24
N MET A 216 2.26 -20.42 -20.26
CA MET A 216 1.47 -21.13 -21.27
C MET A 216 1.80 -20.63 -22.68
N THR A 217 1.92 -19.31 -22.85
CA THR A 217 2.30 -18.69 -24.13
C THR A 217 3.71 -19.10 -24.56
N ALA A 218 4.68 -19.07 -23.64
CA ALA A 218 6.04 -19.53 -23.91
C ALA A 218 6.10 -21.02 -24.32
N LEU A 219 5.33 -21.90 -23.67
CA LEU A 219 5.22 -23.31 -24.05
C LEU A 219 4.60 -23.48 -25.45
N LYS A 220 3.64 -22.62 -25.81
CA LYS A 220 3.04 -22.60 -27.16
C LYS A 220 4.05 -22.16 -28.21
N ASP A 221 4.89 -21.18 -27.92
CA ASP A 221 5.93 -20.74 -28.86
C ASP A 221 7.05 -21.76 -29.01
N GLN A 222 7.49 -22.39 -27.91
CA GLN A 222 8.41 -23.52 -27.93
C GLN A 222 7.88 -24.67 -28.79
N SER A 223 6.55 -24.90 -28.80
CA SER A 223 5.93 -25.94 -29.63
C SER A 223 6.05 -25.72 -31.15
N LYS A 224 6.37 -24.50 -31.60
CA LYS A 224 6.55 -24.15 -33.03
C LYS A 224 7.96 -24.44 -33.55
N ASP A 225 8.94 -24.67 -32.66
CA ASP A 225 10.34 -24.91 -33.05
C ASP A 225 10.49 -26.30 -33.72
N ARG A 226 11.11 -26.32 -34.90
CA ARG A 226 11.38 -27.56 -35.67
C ARG A 226 12.43 -28.44 -34.98
N ASN A 227 13.34 -27.86 -34.20
CA ASN A 227 14.38 -28.59 -33.47
C ASN A 227 13.88 -29.26 -32.19
N ARG A 228 12.64 -29.01 -31.77
CA ARG A 228 12.04 -29.51 -30.52
C ARG A 228 11.97 -31.04 -30.43
N TYR A 229 11.99 -31.74 -31.56
CA TYR A 229 11.97 -33.21 -31.59
C TYR A 229 13.31 -33.86 -31.18
N GLN A 230 14.35 -33.06 -30.91
CA GLN A 230 15.59 -33.52 -30.29
C GLN A 230 15.39 -33.77 -28.77
N ASN A 231 14.59 -34.78 -28.44
CA ASN A 231 14.09 -35.08 -27.10
C ASN A 231 15.10 -35.84 -26.21
N ARG A 232 16.34 -35.35 -26.09
CA ARG A 232 17.28 -35.88 -25.09
C ARG A 232 16.79 -35.52 -23.69
N GLY A 233 16.70 -36.50 -22.78
CA GLY A 233 16.31 -36.26 -21.39
C GLY A 233 14.82 -35.92 -21.16
N GLY A 234 13.92 -36.35 -22.05
CA GLY A 234 12.46 -36.30 -21.80
C GLY A 234 11.86 -34.90 -21.68
N ALA A 235 12.43 -33.90 -22.35
CA ALA A 235 11.96 -32.51 -22.33
C ALA A 235 10.50 -32.37 -22.78
N LEU A 236 10.10 -33.07 -23.86
CA LEU A 236 8.73 -33.03 -24.37
C LEU A 236 7.69 -33.49 -23.35
N LEU A 237 8.00 -34.55 -22.60
CA LEU A 237 7.09 -35.06 -21.56
C LEU A 237 6.98 -34.09 -20.39
N ARG A 238 8.06 -33.39 -20.04
CA ARG A 238 8.04 -32.35 -19.01
C ARG A 238 7.21 -31.14 -19.45
N GLU A 239 7.38 -30.69 -20.68
CA GLU A 239 6.57 -29.61 -21.27
C GLU A 239 5.08 -29.97 -21.31
N GLU A 240 4.72 -31.20 -21.69
CA GLU A 240 3.33 -31.64 -21.72
C GLU A 240 2.72 -31.73 -20.32
N ARG A 241 3.46 -32.28 -19.35
CA ARG A 241 3.05 -32.32 -17.94
C ARG A 241 2.83 -30.91 -17.39
N GLU A 242 3.74 -29.99 -17.71
CA GLU A 242 3.62 -28.60 -17.31
C GLU A 242 2.40 -27.93 -17.95
N ARG A 243 2.18 -28.13 -19.26
CA ARG A 243 1.00 -27.62 -19.95
C ARG A 243 -0.30 -28.11 -19.30
N ASN A 244 -0.40 -29.40 -19.00
CA ASN A 244 -1.57 -29.97 -18.35
C ASN A 244 -1.77 -29.39 -16.94
N CYS A 245 -0.69 -29.22 -16.18
CA CYS A 245 -0.74 -28.57 -14.87
C CYS A 245 -1.28 -27.13 -14.97
N ILE A 246 -0.77 -26.34 -15.91
CA ILE A 246 -1.23 -24.97 -16.13
C ILE A 246 -2.69 -24.96 -16.61
N SER A 247 -3.06 -25.84 -17.56
CA SER A 247 -4.43 -25.93 -18.09
C SER A 247 -5.47 -26.28 -17.03
N ASN A 248 -5.07 -27.00 -15.97
CA ASN A 248 -5.96 -27.33 -14.85
C ASN A 248 -6.01 -26.20 -13.80
N LYS A 249 -4.86 -25.57 -13.52
CA LYS A 249 -4.76 -24.52 -12.47
C LYS A 249 -5.30 -23.17 -12.90
N LEU A 250 -5.10 -22.79 -14.17
CA LEU A 250 -5.52 -21.50 -14.70
C LEU A 250 -7.03 -21.23 -14.50
N PRO A 251 -7.96 -22.14 -14.88
CA PRO A 251 -9.40 -21.90 -14.68
C PRO A 251 -9.81 -21.86 -13.19
N GLN A 252 -9.08 -22.56 -12.30
CA GLN A 252 -9.33 -22.46 -10.86
C GLN A 252 -8.98 -21.07 -10.32
N ILE A 253 -7.85 -20.52 -10.76
CA ILE A 253 -7.43 -19.16 -10.40
C ILE A 253 -8.38 -18.13 -10.99
N GLU A 254 -8.82 -18.29 -12.25
CA GLU A 254 -9.79 -17.38 -12.87
C GLU A 254 -11.13 -17.36 -12.13
N LYS A 255 -11.63 -18.53 -11.70
CA LYS A 255 -12.86 -18.61 -10.90
C LYS A 255 -12.71 -17.93 -9.54
N GLN A 256 -11.62 -18.19 -8.83
CA GLN A 256 -11.35 -17.53 -7.55
C GLN A 256 -11.24 -16.02 -7.71
N LEU A 257 -10.59 -15.57 -8.78
CA LEU A 257 -10.44 -14.15 -9.08
C LEU A 257 -11.79 -13.49 -9.40
N ASP A 258 -12.68 -14.17 -10.10
CA ASP A 258 -14.06 -13.72 -10.35
C ASP A 258 -14.84 -13.55 -9.04
N GLU A 259 -14.81 -14.56 -8.16
CA GLU A 259 -15.47 -14.51 -6.85
C GLU A 259 -14.94 -13.33 -5.99
N MET A 260 -13.63 -13.14 -5.92
CA MET A 260 -13.03 -12.06 -5.13
C MET A 260 -13.26 -10.67 -5.73
N VAL A 261 -13.20 -10.53 -7.06
CA VAL A 261 -13.47 -9.25 -7.73
C VAL A 261 -14.94 -8.85 -7.58
N GLN A 262 -15.87 -9.79 -7.68
CA GLN A 262 -17.29 -9.50 -7.43
C GLN A 262 -17.52 -9.05 -5.98
N ALA A 263 -16.91 -9.73 -5.00
CA ALA A 263 -16.98 -9.30 -3.59
C ALA A 263 -16.41 -7.88 -3.40
N PHE A 264 -15.30 -7.56 -4.06
CA PHE A 264 -14.73 -6.21 -4.07
C PHE A 264 -15.69 -5.17 -4.65
N GLN A 265 -16.31 -5.47 -5.80
CA GLN A 265 -17.27 -4.60 -6.47
C GLN A 265 -18.51 -4.35 -5.60
N HIS A 266 -19.01 -5.38 -4.92
CA HIS A 266 -20.12 -5.25 -3.97
C HIS A 266 -19.76 -4.36 -2.78
N ARG A 267 -18.54 -4.47 -2.24
CA ARG A 267 -18.08 -3.66 -1.10
C ARG A 267 -17.85 -2.19 -1.47
N THR A 268 -17.24 -1.94 -2.62
CA THR A 268 -16.73 -0.61 -3.00
C THR A 268 -17.60 0.14 -4.01
N GLY A 269 -18.51 -0.55 -4.68
CA GLY A 269 -19.34 -0.02 -5.78
C GLY A 269 -18.54 0.34 -7.03
N LYS A 270 -17.26 -0.07 -7.14
CA LYS A 270 -16.36 0.27 -8.24
C LYS A 270 -15.75 -0.99 -8.86
N PRO A 271 -15.52 -1.03 -10.18
CA PRO A 271 -14.82 -2.14 -10.83
C PRO A 271 -13.37 -2.23 -10.34
N PHE A 272 -12.83 -3.45 -10.31
CA PHE A 272 -11.41 -3.66 -10.00
C PHE A 272 -10.58 -3.46 -11.26
N LEU A 273 -9.75 -2.42 -11.28
CA LEU A 273 -8.98 -1.99 -12.44
C LEU A 273 -7.49 -2.32 -12.27
N VAL A 274 -6.89 -2.86 -13.33
CA VAL A 274 -5.44 -3.09 -13.48
C VAL A 274 -4.99 -2.36 -14.73
N HIS A 275 -4.09 -1.40 -14.56
CA HIS A 275 -3.59 -0.47 -15.56
C HIS A 275 -4.72 0.25 -16.32
N GLY A 276 -5.78 0.60 -15.58
CA GLY A 276 -6.96 1.29 -16.13
C GLY A 276 -7.96 0.37 -16.84
N VAL A 277 -7.74 -0.95 -16.85
CA VAL A 277 -8.64 -1.94 -17.49
C VAL A 277 -9.20 -2.88 -16.43
N GLU A 278 -10.50 -3.18 -16.51
CA GLU A 278 -11.13 -4.14 -15.62
C GLU A 278 -10.54 -5.55 -15.80
N ILE A 279 -10.21 -6.22 -14.69
CA ILE A 279 -9.60 -7.56 -14.71
C ILE A 279 -10.46 -8.57 -15.47
N LEU A 280 -11.76 -8.64 -15.18
CA LEU A 280 -12.66 -9.64 -15.77
C LEU A 280 -12.83 -9.44 -17.27
N SER A 281 -12.91 -8.17 -17.70
CA SER A 281 -12.92 -7.81 -19.11
C SER A 281 -11.62 -8.25 -19.80
N ARG A 282 -10.46 -7.99 -19.19
CA ARG A 282 -9.15 -8.39 -19.72
C ARG A 282 -9.01 -9.91 -19.86
N ILE A 283 -9.47 -10.69 -18.87
CA ILE A 283 -9.46 -12.16 -18.93
C ILE A 283 -10.35 -12.64 -20.08
N SER A 284 -11.55 -12.08 -20.22
CA SER A 284 -12.48 -12.41 -21.29
C SER A 284 -11.90 -12.11 -22.67
N SER A 285 -11.28 -10.93 -22.86
CA SER A 285 -10.59 -10.57 -24.09
C SER A 285 -9.44 -11.51 -24.43
N ASN A 286 -8.66 -11.96 -23.43
CA ASN A 286 -7.58 -12.93 -23.65
C ASN A 286 -8.12 -14.27 -24.19
N TRP A 287 -9.23 -14.76 -23.64
CA TRP A 287 -9.88 -15.97 -24.14
C TRP A 287 -10.42 -15.80 -25.56
N GLN A 288 -11.09 -14.69 -25.86
CA GLN A 288 -11.58 -14.39 -27.21
C GLN A 288 -10.44 -14.38 -28.23
N ASN A 289 -9.33 -13.70 -27.91
CA ASN A 289 -8.13 -13.67 -28.76
C ASN A 289 -7.53 -15.06 -28.96
N TYR A 290 -7.50 -15.90 -27.92
CA TYR A 290 -7.03 -17.27 -28.01
C TYR A 290 -7.90 -18.12 -28.96
N HIS A 291 -9.22 -18.04 -28.84
CA HIS A 291 -10.17 -18.75 -29.70
C HIS A 291 -10.04 -18.33 -31.16
N LEU A 292 -9.99 -17.02 -31.42
CA LEU A 292 -9.83 -16.46 -32.77
C LEU A 292 -8.51 -16.92 -33.42
N ALA A 293 -7.39 -16.85 -32.69
CA ALA A 293 -6.10 -17.28 -33.19
C ALA A 293 -6.08 -18.78 -33.52
N LYS A 294 -6.77 -19.61 -32.72
CA LYS A 294 -6.91 -21.04 -32.98
C LYS A 294 -7.75 -21.31 -34.23
N GLU A 295 -8.86 -20.59 -34.40
CA GLU A 295 -9.71 -20.70 -35.59
C GLU A 295 -8.96 -20.30 -36.87
N GLN A 296 -8.26 -19.15 -36.85
CA GLN A 296 -7.42 -18.71 -37.96
C GLN A 296 -6.36 -19.74 -38.33
N GLN A 297 -5.70 -20.35 -37.35
CA GLN A 297 -4.71 -21.40 -37.59
C GLN A 297 -5.34 -22.64 -38.26
N MET A 298 -6.55 -23.03 -37.83
CA MET A 298 -7.27 -24.16 -38.43
C MET A 298 -7.72 -23.84 -39.85
N ASN A 299 -8.22 -22.63 -40.10
CA ASN A 299 -8.62 -22.18 -41.43
C ASN A 299 -7.42 -22.05 -42.38
N ALA A 300 -6.28 -21.55 -41.92
CA ALA A 300 -5.04 -21.51 -42.70
C ALA A 300 -4.55 -22.93 -43.06
N ARG A 301 -4.60 -23.88 -42.10
CA ARG A 301 -4.28 -25.29 -42.38
C ARG A 301 -5.22 -25.89 -43.44
N LYS A 302 -6.53 -25.65 -43.32
CA LYS A 302 -7.51 -26.10 -44.31
C LYS A 302 -7.21 -25.48 -45.69
N ALA A 303 -6.94 -24.18 -45.76
CA ALA A 303 -6.63 -23.50 -47.02
C ALA A 303 -5.39 -24.09 -47.73
N VAL A 304 -4.30 -24.37 -46.99
CA VAL A 304 -3.11 -25.05 -47.54
C VAL A 304 -3.47 -26.47 -48.05
N LEU A 305 -4.23 -27.24 -47.27
CA LEU A 305 -4.71 -28.57 -47.66
C LEU A 305 -5.62 -28.56 -48.91
N PHE A 306 -6.40 -27.50 -49.10
CA PHE A 306 -7.24 -27.33 -50.31
C PHE A 306 -6.42 -26.89 -51.53
N GLN A 307 -5.34 -26.13 -51.33
CA GLN A 307 -4.45 -25.69 -52.41
C GLN A 307 -3.61 -26.84 -52.96
N ASP A 308 -3.18 -27.79 -52.12
CA ASP A 308 -2.45 -29.01 -52.51
C ASP A 308 -3.33 -30.07 -53.21
N LYS A 309 -4.66 -29.90 -53.23
CA LYS A 309 -5.62 -30.87 -53.82
C LYS A 309 -6.21 -30.47 -55.17
N LEU A 310 -5.79 -29.34 -55.76
CA LEU A 310 -6.10 -29.04 -57.15
C LEU A 310 -5.25 -29.93 -58.07
N PRO A 311 -5.83 -30.73 -58.99
CA PRO A 311 -5.04 -31.53 -59.91
C PRO A 311 -4.19 -30.59 -60.77
N GLN A 312 -2.87 -30.82 -60.80
CA GLN A 312 -2.00 -30.26 -61.83
C GLN A 312 -2.62 -30.63 -63.18
N ALA A 313 -3.24 -29.66 -63.84
CA ALA A 313 -3.62 -29.79 -65.24
C ALA A 313 -2.37 -30.17 -66.00
N ALA A 314 -2.41 -31.32 -66.68
CA ALA A 314 -1.32 -31.85 -67.46
C ALA A 314 -0.77 -30.76 -68.40
N ALA A 315 0.41 -30.25 -68.09
CA ALA A 315 1.16 -29.43 -69.01
C ALA A 315 1.58 -30.32 -70.19
N VAL A 316 0.93 -30.11 -71.33
CA VAL A 316 1.32 -30.67 -72.63
C VAL A 316 2.76 -30.24 -72.91
N GLY A 317 3.70 -31.17 -72.72
CA GLY A 317 5.10 -30.96 -73.06
C GLY A 317 5.29 -30.98 -74.59
N PRO A 318 6.17 -30.13 -75.15
CA PRO A 318 6.41 -30.12 -76.58
C PRO A 318 7.23 -31.34 -77.02
N ILE A 319 6.87 -31.83 -78.20
CA ILE A 319 7.46 -32.93 -78.96
C ILE A 319 9.00 -32.78 -79.01
N ARG A 320 9.73 -33.72 -78.39
CA ARG A 320 11.17 -33.88 -78.63
C ARG A 320 11.37 -34.74 -79.87
N ARG A 321 11.92 -34.14 -80.93
CA ARG A 321 12.48 -34.85 -82.09
C ARG A 321 13.69 -35.68 -81.64
N ALA A 322 13.72 -36.92 -82.09
CA ALA A 322 14.82 -37.85 -81.91
C ALA A 322 16.04 -37.38 -82.74
N CYS A 323 17.21 -37.37 -82.10
CA CYS A 323 18.49 -37.57 -82.78
C CYS A 323 19.27 -38.61 -82.00
N SER A 324 19.43 -39.77 -82.66
CA SER A 324 20.31 -40.87 -82.33
C SER A 324 21.78 -40.46 -82.42
N VAL A 325 22.59 -40.87 -81.44
CA VAL A 325 24.02 -41.19 -81.65
C VAL A 325 24.49 -42.19 -80.58
N PRO A 326 25.50 -43.03 -80.90
CA PRO A 326 25.53 -44.41 -80.45
C PRO A 326 26.42 -44.68 -79.23
N PHE A 327 26.14 -45.86 -78.68
CA PHE A 327 26.95 -46.71 -77.83
C PHE A 327 28.43 -46.82 -78.28
N VAL A 328 29.37 -46.47 -77.39
CA VAL A 328 30.76 -46.93 -77.42
C VAL A 328 31.24 -47.23 -76.00
N SER A 329 31.98 -48.33 -75.91
CA SER A 329 32.23 -49.20 -74.77
C SER A 329 33.31 -48.74 -73.79
N ARG A 330 33.21 -49.29 -72.57
CA ARG A 330 34.25 -49.39 -71.54
C ARG A 330 35.62 -49.78 -72.10
N THR A 331 36.65 -49.14 -71.57
CA THR A 331 37.94 -49.80 -71.26
C THR A 331 38.38 -49.43 -69.84
N ALA A 332 38.98 -50.40 -69.18
CA ALA A 332 39.51 -50.35 -67.83
C ALA A 332 41.04 -50.34 -67.88
N SER A 333 41.68 -49.64 -66.95
CA SER A 333 43.04 -49.90 -66.45
C SER A 333 43.38 -48.75 -65.48
N GLU A 334 43.42 -48.96 -64.17
CA GLU A 334 44.46 -49.61 -63.35
C GLU A 334 45.48 -48.61 -62.81
N THR A 335 45.86 -48.83 -61.53
CA THR A 335 47.11 -48.41 -60.86
C THR A 335 47.27 -46.91 -60.54
N SER A 336 47.77 -46.47 -59.37
CA SER A 336 48.22 -47.10 -58.12
C SER A 336 48.62 -45.98 -57.14
N LEU A 337 48.70 -46.30 -55.83
CA LEU A 337 49.66 -45.73 -54.84
C LEU A 337 49.42 -44.24 -54.40
N LYS A 338 49.42 -43.81 -53.12
CA LYS A 338 49.98 -44.33 -51.86
C LYS A 338 49.24 -43.76 -50.62
N HIS A 339 49.19 -44.60 -49.57
CA HIS A 339 49.49 -44.37 -48.13
C HIS A 339 48.87 -43.18 -47.38
N LEU A 340 48.01 -43.44 -46.37
CA LEU A 340 48.32 -43.71 -44.93
C LEU A 340 48.84 -42.44 -44.21
N LYS A 341 48.02 -41.76 -43.39
CA LYS A 341 47.79 -41.95 -41.91
C LYS A 341 49.06 -41.63 -41.07
N PRO A 342 49.01 -41.41 -39.73
CA PRO A 342 47.89 -41.45 -38.75
C PRO A 342 47.85 -40.23 -37.78
N ARG A 343 46.74 -39.91 -37.09
CA ARG A 343 46.25 -40.38 -35.76
C ARG A 343 47.21 -40.05 -34.59
N ALA A 344 46.97 -38.94 -33.87
CA ALA A 344 46.27 -38.83 -32.56
C ALA A 344 47.25 -38.81 -31.36
N PRO A 345 46.81 -38.98 -30.10
CA PRO A 345 46.22 -37.98 -29.20
C PRO A 345 47.04 -37.82 -27.90
N ILE A 346 46.74 -36.78 -27.10
CA ILE A 346 46.56 -36.85 -25.64
C ILE A 346 45.44 -35.89 -25.29
#